data_AF-A0A660TSS8-F1
#
_entry.id   AF-A0A660TSS8-F1
#
_cell.length_a   1.000
_cell.length_b   1.000
_cell.length_c   1.000
_cell.angle_alpha   90.00
_cell.angle_beta   90.00
_cell.angle_gamma   90.00
#
_symmetry.space_group_name_H-M   'P 1'
#
loop_
_entity.id
_entity.type
_entity.pdbx_description
1 polymer ?
#
loop_
_entity_poly.entity_id
_entity_poly.type
_entity_poly.pdbx_seq_one_letter_code
_entity_poly.pdbx_strand_id
1 'polypeptide(L)' 'MENFFTDNEDIQLLFENTDLREVSDLKEGDYSDFDKYDYAFRNADDAKDGYREVLKLVGEITAQTIAPLAPEIDEEGAH' A
#
# COMPACT_ATOMS: atom_id res chain seq x y z
N MET A 1 6.19 13.49 -9.48
CA MET A 1 7.05 12.30 -9.42
C MET A 1 6.14 11.13 -9.78
N GLU A 2 6.53 10.27 -10.72
CA GLU A 2 5.69 9.13 -11.15
C GLU A 2 5.43 8.19 -9.98
N ASN A 3 4.21 7.68 -9.90
CA ASN A 3 3.77 6.76 -8.87
C ASN A 3 2.64 5.86 -9.38
N PHE A 4 2.91 4.56 -9.50
CA PHE A 4 1.95 3.62 -10.09
C PHE A 4 0.69 3.38 -9.25
N PHE A 5 0.68 3.78 -7.98
CA PHE A 5 -0.53 3.75 -7.17
C PHE A 5 -1.39 5.00 -7.41
N THR A 6 -0.82 6.20 -7.20
CA THR A 6 -1.62 7.45 -7.27
C THR A 6 -1.99 7.86 -8.68
N ASP A 7 -1.19 7.47 -9.67
CA ASP A 7 -1.39 7.85 -11.07
C ASP A 7 -2.30 6.86 -11.82
N ASN A 8 -2.81 5.83 -11.13
CA ASN A 8 -3.73 4.83 -11.67
C ASN A 8 -5.16 5.06 -11.16
N GLU A 9 -6.01 5.69 -11.99
CA GLU A 9 -7.39 6.04 -11.63
C GLU A 9 -8.24 4.83 -11.24
N ASP A 10 -8.04 3.67 -11.89
CA ASP A 10 -8.81 2.46 -11.58
C ASP A 10 -8.48 1.92 -10.18
N ILE A 11 -7.19 1.94 -9.80
CA ILE A 11 -6.76 1.53 -8.46
C ILE A 11 -7.27 2.51 -7.41
N GLN A 12 -7.24 3.82 -7.69
CA GLN A 12 -7.82 4.82 -6.80
C GLN A 12 -9.33 4.59 -6.62
N LEU A 13 -10.06 4.37 -7.71
CA LEU A 13 -11.49 4.08 -7.67
C LEU A 13 -11.79 2.82 -6.85
N LEU A 14 -11.05 1.74 -7.07
CA LEU A 14 -11.19 0.50 -6.32
C LEU A 14 -10.94 0.73 -4.82
N PHE A 15 -9.83 1.39 -4.47
CA PHE A 15 -9.45 1.62 -3.09
C PHE A 15 -10.47 2.48 -2.33
N GLU A 16 -11.02 3.51 -2.98
CA GLU A 16 -11.99 4.40 -2.32
C GLU A 16 -13.37 3.76 -2.15
N ASN A 17 -13.78 2.86 -3.06
CA ASN A 17 -15.11 2.23 -3.04
C ASN A 17 -15.15 0.86 -2.37
N THR A 18 -14.00 0.26 -2.06
CA THR A 18 -13.96 -1.01 -1.34
C THR A 18 -14.17 -0.76 0.15
N ASP A 19 -15.15 -1.45 0.74
CA ASP A 19 -15.29 -1.49 2.20
C ASP A 19 -14.22 -2.42 2.78
N LEU A 20 -13.15 -1.82 3.28
CA LEU A 20 -12.01 -2.53 3.87
C LEU A 20 -12.23 -2.89 5.34
N ARG A 21 -13.33 -2.46 5.97
CA ARG A 21 -13.53 -2.58 7.42
C ARG A 21 -13.45 -4.01 7.92
N GLU A 22 -14.18 -4.93 7.29
CA GLU A 22 -14.17 -6.33 7.70
C GLU A 22 -12.75 -6.93 7.62
N VAL A 23 -12.03 -6.60 6.55
CA VAL A 23 -10.66 -7.09 6.34
C VAL A 23 -9.69 -6.47 7.32
N SER A 24 -9.79 -5.15 7.59
CA SER A 24 -8.91 -4.45 8.52
C SER A 24 -9.16 -4.87 9.96
N ASP A 25 -10.41 -5.06 10.37
CA ASP A 25 -10.77 -5.50 11.73
C ASP A 25 -10.19 -6.89 12.01
N LEU A 26 -10.30 -7.81 11.06
CA LEU A 26 -9.70 -9.15 11.15
C LEU A 26 -8.17 -9.10 11.13
N LYS A 27 -7.58 -8.20 10.32
CA LYS A 27 -6.13 -8.12 10.15
C LYS A 27 -5.43 -7.49 11.36
N GLU A 28 -6.03 -6.46 11.94
CA GLU A 28 -5.50 -5.68 13.07
C GLU A 28 -6.00 -6.20 14.43
N GLY A 29 -6.76 -7.31 14.45
CA GLY A 29 -7.23 -7.94 15.69
C GLY A 29 -8.07 -6.99 16.54
N ASP A 30 -9.10 -6.41 15.93
CA ASP A 30 -9.98 -5.40 16.53
C ASP A 30 -9.22 -4.21 17.15
N TYR A 31 -8.05 -3.87 16.61
CA TYR A 31 -7.19 -2.78 17.06
C TYR A 31 -6.72 -2.91 18.52
N SER A 32 -6.70 -4.14 19.06
CA SER A 32 -6.35 -4.44 20.45
C SER A 32 -4.90 -4.10 20.85
N ASP A 33 -4.07 -3.77 19.86
CA ASP A 33 -2.68 -3.37 20.03
C ASP A 33 -2.49 -1.85 20.10
N PHE A 34 -3.54 -1.06 19.87
CA PHE A 34 -3.48 0.41 19.94
C PHE A 34 -2.93 0.94 21.27
N ASP A 35 -3.34 0.33 22.39
CA ASP A 35 -2.89 0.72 23.73
C ASP A 35 -1.47 0.21 24.07
N LYS A 36 -0.86 -0.60 23.20
CA LYS A 36 0.45 -1.24 23.42
C LYS A 36 1.57 -0.62 22.59
N TYR A 37 1.26 -0.12 21.40
CA TYR A 37 2.26 0.36 20.45
C TYR A 37 1.84 1.67 19.79
N ASP A 38 2.75 2.64 19.73
CA ASP A 38 2.49 3.97 19.17
C ASP A 38 2.17 3.97 17.66
N TYR A 39 2.56 2.90 16.95
CA TYR A 39 2.33 2.74 15.51
C TYR A 39 1.08 1.92 15.18
N ALA A 40 0.41 1.32 16.19
CA ALA A 40 -0.76 0.51 15.96
C ALA A 40 -1.96 1.38 15.56
N PHE A 41 -2.78 0.87 14.64
CA PHE A 41 -3.97 1.56 14.18
C PHE A 41 -5.06 1.60 15.25
N ARG A 42 -5.85 2.67 15.25
CA ARG A 42 -6.92 2.92 16.21
C ARG A 42 -8.26 2.31 15.82
N ASN A 43 -8.52 2.26 14.53
CA ASN A 43 -9.77 1.83 13.92
C ASN A 43 -9.58 1.62 12.41
N ALA A 44 -10.64 1.17 11.74
CA ALA A 44 -10.62 0.86 10.32
C ALA A 44 -10.29 2.06 9.41
N ASP A 45 -10.71 3.27 9.78
CA ASP A 45 -10.42 4.47 8.99
C ASP A 45 -8.93 4.83 9.08
N ASP A 46 -8.34 4.75 10.29
CA ASP A 46 -6.91 4.93 10.53
C ASP A 46 -6.06 3.87 9.82
N ALA A 47 -6.50 2.60 9.85
CA ALA A 47 -5.86 1.52 9.10
C ALA A 47 -5.93 1.75 7.58
N LYS A 48 -7.09 2.18 7.05
CA LYS A 48 -7.25 2.51 5.63
C LYS A 48 -6.29 3.64 5.23
N ASP A 49 -6.17 4.71 6.02
CA ASP A 49 -5.22 5.80 5.76
C ASP A 49 -3.78 5.29 5.79
N GLY A 50 -3.42 4.45 6.77
CA GLY A 50 -2.10 3.81 6.84
C GLY A 50 -1.79 2.94 5.62
N TYR A 51 -2.74 2.12 5.17
CA TYR A 51 -2.60 1.31 3.95
C TYR A 51 -2.38 2.20 2.72
N ARG A 52 -3.07 3.35 2.63
CA ARG A 52 -2.88 4.31 1.54
C ARG A 52 -1.45 4.85 1.51
N GLU A 53 -0.87 5.19 2.66
CA GLU A 53 0.52 5.67 2.74
C GLU A 53 1.52 4.59 2.33
N VAL A 54 1.32 3.35 2.76
CA VAL A 54 2.16 2.21 2.31
C VAL A 54 2.06 2.01 0.80
N LEU A 55 0.85 2.05 0.25
CA LEU A 55 0.62 1.89 -1.19
C LEU A 55 1.24 3.03 -2.02
N LYS A 56 1.21 4.28 -1.51
CA LYS A 56 1.95 5.39 -2.12
C LYS A 56 3.45 5.12 -2.18
N LEU A 57 4.05 4.69 -1.07
CA LEU A 57 5.48 4.36 -1.01
C LEU A 57 5.84 3.25 -2.01
N VAL A 58 5.05 2.17 -2.04
CA VAL A 58 5.25 1.07 -3.00
C VAL A 58 5.08 1.55 -4.44
N GLY A 59 4.06 2.36 -4.72
CA GLY A 59 3.82 2.95 -6.03
C GLY A 59 4.98 3.83 -6.52
N GLU A 60 5.65 4.53 -5.61
CA GLU A 60 6.83 5.34 -5.92
C GLU A 60 8.05 4.47 -6.24
N ILE A 61 8.36 3.49 -5.37
CA ILE A 61 9.49 2.56 -5.56
C ILE A 61 9.32 1.79 -6.88
N THR A 62 8.10 1.32 -7.15
CA THR A 62 7.80 0.58 -8.37
C THR A 62 7.99 1.43 -9.62
N ALA A 63 7.49 2.68 -9.63
CA ALA A 63 7.61 3.57 -10.78
C ALA A 63 9.05 4.06 -11.02
N GLN A 64 9.78 4.41 -9.96
CA GLN A 64 11.05 5.12 -10.09
C GLN A 64 12.28 4.22 -9.99
N THR A 65 12.18 3.07 -9.34
CA THR A 65 13.31 2.15 -9.14
C THR A 65 13.11 0.87 -9.93
N ILE A 66 11.98 0.20 -9.75
CA ILE A 66 11.77 -1.14 -10.35
C ILE A 66 11.53 -1.04 -11.85
N ALA A 67 10.58 -0.20 -12.31
CA ALA A 67 10.21 -0.11 -13.71
C ALA A 67 11.35 0.29 -14.66
N PRO A 68 12.24 1.25 -14.31
CA PRO A 68 13.35 1.63 -15.18
C PRO A 68 14.42 0.54 -15.29
N LEU A 69 14.62 -0.27 -14.25
CA LEU A 69 15.60 -1.36 -14.22
C LEU A 69 15.07 -2.67 -14.82
N ALA A 70 13.75 -2.84 -14.88
CA ALA A 70 13.12 -4.08 -15.30
C ALA A 70 13.58 -4.59 -16.69
N PRO A 71 13.74 -3.74 -17.73
CA PRO A 71 14.21 -4.21 -19.04
C PRO A 71 15.66 -4.75 -19.00
N GLU A 72 16.56 -4.04 -18.32
CA GLU A 72 17.97 -4.45 -18.21
C GLU A 72 18.11 -5.76 -17.42
N ILE A 73 17.39 -5.89 -16.30
CA ILE A 73 17.40 -7.11 -15.47
C ILE A 73 16.84 -8.31 -16.25
N ASP A 74 15.81 -8.11 -17.08
CA ASP A 74 15.26 -9.18 -17.93
C ASP A 74 16.26 -9.64 -19.00
N GLU A 75 17.03 -8.70 -19.57
CA GLU A 75 18.11 -9.02 -20.52
C GLU A 75 19.30 -9.74 -19.88
N GLU A 76 19.71 -9.33 -18.68
CA GLU A 76 20.85 -9.92 -17.95
C GLU A 76 20.51 -11.33 -17.41
N GLY A 77 19.32 -11.51 -16.85
CA GLY A 77 18.92 -12.75 -16.18
C GLY A 77 19.63 -12.97 -14.84
N ALA A 78 19.61 -14.20 -14.32
CA ALA A 78 20.30 -14.56 -13.08
C ALA A 78 21.62 -15.29 -13.38
N HIS A 79 22.69 -14.88 -12.68
CA HIS A 79 24.02 -15.47 -12.77
C HIS A 79 24.45 -16.13 -11.45
#